data_AF-A0A934C7G6-F1
#
_entry.id   AF-A0A934C7G6-F1
#
_cell.length_a   1.000
_cell.length_b   1.000
_cell.length_c   1.000
_cell.angle_alpha   90.00
_cell.angle_beta   90.00
_cell.angle_gamma   90.00
#
_symmetry.space_group_name_H-M   'P 1'
#
loop_
_entity.id
_entity.type
_entity.pdbx_description
1 polymer ?
#
loop_
_entity_poly.entity_id
_entity_poly.type
_entity_poly.pdbx_seq_one_letter_code
_entity_poly.pdbx_strand_id
1 'polypeptide(L)'
;MSKPIPKFKNEDDEREFWSENDSSEYLDWKSAERVLFPNLKPSTKAISLRLPESLLDAIRQLANERDMPYQSLIKMFLQERIEQDFKSRRLPSGG
;
A
#
# COMPACT_ATOMS: atom_id res chain seq x y z
N MET A 1 9.72 -22.04 11.52
CA MET A 1 9.20 -22.94 10.48
C MET A 1 7.78 -22.48 10.18
N SER A 2 7.53 -21.94 8.99
CA SER A 2 6.19 -21.47 8.58
C SER A 2 5.30 -22.68 8.23
N LYS A 3 4.01 -22.56 8.53
CA LYS A 3 3.00 -23.57 8.15
C LYS A 3 2.83 -23.55 6.62
N PRO A 4 2.58 -24.71 5.97
CA PRO A 4 2.38 -24.75 4.53
C PRO A 4 1.11 -23.98 4.13
N ILE A 5 1.23 -23.11 3.13
CA ILE A 5 0.10 -22.35 2.58
C ILE A 5 -0.88 -23.32 1.88
N PRO A 6 -2.18 -23.31 2.22
CA PRO A 6 -3.16 -24.16 1.56
C PRO A 6 -3.31 -23.81 0.07
N LYS A 7 -3.67 -24.79 -0.77
CA LYS A 7 -3.98 -24.54 -2.18
C LYS A 7 -5.45 -24.12 -2.31
N PHE A 8 -5.69 -22.86 -2.65
CA PHE A 8 -7.03 -22.33 -2.90
C PHE A 8 -7.43 -22.51 -4.37
N LYS A 9 -8.73 -22.70 -4.62
CA LYS A 9 -9.27 -22.88 -5.98
C LYS A 9 -9.68 -21.55 -6.63
N ASN A 10 -9.96 -20.52 -5.83
CA ASN A 10 -10.36 -19.19 -6.26
C ASN A 10 -9.83 -18.11 -5.27
N GLU A 11 -9.88 -16.84 -5.68
CA GLU A 11 -9.36 -15.70 -4.89
C GLU A 11 -10.27 -15.34 -3.70
N ASP A 12 -11.56 -15.65 -3.77
CA ASP A 12 -12.52 -15.36 -2.71
C ASP A 12 -12.31 -16.28 -1.48
N ASP A 13 -12.06 -17.56 -1.71
CA ASP A 13 -11.71 -18.58 -0.71
C ASP A 13 -10.38 -18.23 -0.02
N GLU A 14 -9.43 -17.69 -0.79
CA GLU A 14 -8.14 -17.23 -0.26
C GLU A 14 -8.33 -16.01 0.65
N ARG A 15 -9.20 -15.07 0.26
CA ARG A 15 -9.49 -13.87 1.04
C ARG A 15 -10.19 -14.19 2.35
N GLU A 16 -11.16 -15.10 2.32
CA GLU A 16 -11.87 -15.56 3.52
C GLU A 16 -10.90 -16.25 4.49
N PHE A 17 -10.04 -17.11 3.96
CA PHE A 17 -8.98 -17.76 4.76
C PHE A 17 -8.03 -16.75 5.41
N TRP A 18 -7.53 -15.75 4.69
CA TRP A 18 -6.65 -14.72 5.26
C TRP A 18 -7.37 -13.73 6.19
N SER A 19 -8.69 -13.61 6.08
CA SER A 19 -9.48 -12.81 7.02
C SER A 19 -9.59 -13.46 8.40
N GLU A 20 -9.52 -14.79 8.45
CA GLU A 20 -9.67 -15.57 9.68
C GLU A 20 -8.34 -16.07 10.26
N ASN A 21 -7.27 -16.10 9.46
CA ASN A 21 -5.98 -16.66 9.84
C ASN A 21 -4.87 -15.60 9.94
N ASP A 22 -4.05 -15.68 10.98
CA ASP A 22 -2.89 -14.80 11.16
C ASP A 22 -1.80 -15.12 10.12
N SER A 23 -1.64 -14.22 9.15
CA SER A 23 -0.66 -14.29 8.07
C SER A 23 0.81 -14.44 8.54
N SER A 24 1.10 -14.10 9.79
CA SER A 24 2.44 -14.24 10.38
C SER A 24 2.84 -15.71 10.63
N GLU A 25 1.88 -16.64 10.67
CA GLU A 25 2.14 -18.08 10.86
C GLU A 25 2.54 -18.81 9.56
N TYR A 26 2.26 -18.20 8.40
CA TYR A 26 2.43 -18.80 7.08
C TYR A 26 3.53 -18.14 6.24
N LEU A 27 3.86 -16.88 6.54
CA LEU A 27 4.84 -16.10 5.78
C LEU A 27 6.15 -15.98 6.58
N ASP A 28 7.23 -16.58 6.05
CA ASP A 28 8.57 -16.43 6.62
C ASP A 28 9.20 -15.09 6.18
N TRP A 29 8.84 -14.04 6.91
CA TRP A 29 9.34 -12.67 6.71
C TRP A 29 10.86 -12.54 6.84
N LYS A 30 11.58 -13.56 7.34
CA LYS A 30 13.04 -13.56 7.50
C LYS A 30 13.78 -13.79 6.18
N SER A 31 13.09 -14.27 5.14
CA SER A 31 13.63 -14.51 3.80
C SER A 31 13.16 -13.50 2.74
N ALA A 32 12.47 -12.43 3.16
CA ALA A 32 11.95 -11.42 2.25
C ALA A 32 13.08 -10.53 1.69
N GLU A 33 13.54 -10.86 0.48
CA GLU A 33 14.53 -10.07 -0.25
C GLU A 33 13.87 -8.81 -0.86
N ARG A 34 14.54 -7.66 -0.77
CA ARG A 34 14.12 -6.42 -1.46
C ARG A 34 14.31 -6.60 -2.96
N VAL A 35 13.33 -7.17 -3.64
CA VAL A 35 13.27 -7.19 -5.10
C VAL A 35 12.86 -5.81 -5.61
N LEU A 36 13.79 -5.15 -6.32
CA LEU A 36 13.46 -4.05 -7.21
C LEU A 36 12.76 -4.65 -8.42
N PHE A 37 11.58 -4.15 -8.75
CA PHE A 37 10.80 -4.61 -9.90
C PHE A 37 10.91 -3.61 -11.05
N PRO A 38 12.01 -3.62 -11.84
CA PRO A 38 12.25 -2.61 -12.88
C PRO A 38 11.26 -2.66 -14.05
N ASN A 39 10.49 -3.76 -14.20
CA ASN A 39 9.64 -4.03 -15.35
C ASN A 39 8.14 -4.13 -15.04
N LEU A 40 7.69 -3.70 -13.86
CA LEU A 40 6.24 -3.58 -13.62
C LEU A 40 5.70 -2.45 -14.51
N LYS A 41 4.81 -2.78 -15.45
CA LYS A 41 3.92 -1.76 -16.04
C LYS A 41 3.32 -0.98 -14.87
N PRO A 42 3.35 0.37 -14.87
CA PRO A 42 2.61 1.14 -13.88
C PRO A 42 1.12 0.81 -14.07
N SER A 43 0.63 -0.17 -13.31
CA SER A 43 -0.76 -0.59 -13.36
C SER A 43 -1.54 0.42 -12.54
N THR A 44 -2.12 1.39 -13.23
CA THR A 44 -3.05 2.34 -12.61
C THR A 44 -4.43 1.70 -12.56
N LYS A 45 -4.96 1.52 -11.36
CA LYS A 45 -6.35 1.11 -11.17
C LYS A 45 -7.18 2.36 -10.88
N ALA A 46 -8.20 2.62 -11.70
CA ALA A 46 -9.15 3.68 -11.43
C ALA A 46 -10.02 3.29 -10.23
N ILE A 47 -10.14 4.22 -9.27
CA ILE A 47 -11.02 4.08 -8.11
C ILE A 47 -11.89 5.34 -7.98
N SER A 48 -13.09 5.18 -7.42
CA SER A 48 -13.91 6.30 -7.00
C SER A 48 -13.71 6.54 -5.50
N LEU A 49 -13.32 7.75 -5.13
CA LEU A 49 -13.13 8.17 -3.73
C LEU A 49 -13.97 9.43 -3.47
N ARG A 50 -14.64 9.48 -2.32
CA ARG A 50 -15.33 10.69 -1.86
C ARG A 50 -14.41 11.48 -0.95
N LEU A 51 -14.33 12.78 -1.18
CA LEU A 51 -13.56 13.75 -0.38
C LEU A 51 -14.48 14.90 0.04
N PRO A 52 -14.28 15.49 1.23
CA PRO A 52 -14.88 16.78 1.57
C PRO A 52 -14.46 17.85 0.56
N GLU A 53 -15.39 18.72 0.19
CA GLU A 53 -15.16 19.78 -0.80
C GLU A 53 -14.03 20.74 -0.39
N SER A 54 -14.05 21.17 0.87
CA SER A 54 -13.01 22.05 1.44
C SER A 54 -11.61 21.46 1.37
N LEU A 55 -11.48 20.14 1.52
CA LEU A 55 -10.19 19.46 1.39
C LEU A 55 -9.72 19.43 -0.07
N LEU A 56 -10.63 19.14 -1.01
CA LEU A 56 -10.29 19.13 -2.43
C LEU A 56 -9.83 20.51 -2.91
N ASP A 57 -10.48 21.57 -2.44
CA ASP A 57 -10.11 22.94 -2.79
C ASP A 57 -8.75 23.34 -2.21
N ALA A 58 -8.47 22.98 -0.96
CA ALA A 58 -7.15 23.18 -0.36
C ALA A 58 -6.04 22.45 -1.15
N ILE A 59 -6.30 21.21 -1.59
CA ILE A 59 -5.36 20.44 -2.41
C ILE A 59 -5.15 21.12 -3.78
N ARG A 60 -6.20 21.63 -4.41
CA ARG A 60 -6.09 22.36 -5.69
C ARG A 60 -5.24 23.62 -5.54
N GLN A 61 -5.44 24.38 -4.46
CA GLN A 61 -4.64 25.57 -4.19
C GLN A 61 -3.15 25.20 -4.03
N LEU A 62 -2.83 24.21 -3.20
CA LEU A 62 -1.45 23.74 -3.00
C LEU A 62 -0.82 23.21 -4.30
N ALA A 63 -1.60 22.57 -5.16
CA ALA A 63 -1.11 22.05 -6.42
C ALA A 63 -0.78 23.18 -7.39
N ASN A 64 -1.62 24.22 -7.46
CA ASN A 64 -1.36 25.41 -8.26
C ASN A 64 -0.12 26.17 -7.77
N GLU A 65 0.06 26.31 -6.45
CA GLU A 65 1.26 26.93 -5.87
C GLU A 65 2.55 26.18 -6.23
N ARG A 66 2.46 24.87 -6.47
CA ARG A 66 3.58 24.01 -6.88
C ARG A 66 3.65 23.78 -8.40
N ASP A 67 2.84 24.49 -9.17
CA ASP A 67 2.72 24.37 -10.63
C ASP A 67 2.54 22.92 -11.10
N MET A 68 1.63 22.18 -10.45
CA MET A 68 1.38 20.78 -10.75
C MET A 68 -0.12 20.42 -10.72
N PRO A 69 -0.56 19.36 -11.42
CA PRO A 69 -1.95 18.91 -11.34
C PRO A 69 -2.31 18.39 -9.94
N TYR A 70 -3.48 18.79 -9.43
CA TYR A 70 -3.95 18.36 -8.10
C TYR A 70 -4.02 16.84 -7.93
N GLN A 71 -4.34 16.09 -8.99
CA GLN A 71 -4.35 14.63 -8.96
C GLN A 71 -2.94 14.04 -8.77
N SER A 72 -1.92 14.66 -9.35
CA SER A 72 -0.53 14.27 -9.15
C SER A 72 -0.09 14.56 -7.72
N LEU A 73 -0.51 15.70 -7.16
CA LEU A 73 -0.22 16.05 -5.77
C LEU A 73 -0.87 15.05 -4.79
N ILE A 74 -2.12 14.64 -5.03
CA ILE A 74 -2.81 13.60 -4.24
C ILE A 74 -1.99 12.31 -4.25
N LYS A 75 -1.53 11.85 -5.42
CA LYS A 75 -0.73 10.62 -5.53
C LYS A 75 0.57 10.71 -4.74
N MET A 76 1.25 11.85 -4.82
CA MET A 76 2.50 12.09 -4.10
C MET A 76 2.29 12.04 -2.58
N PHE A 77 1.28 12.74 -2.06
CA PHE A 77 0.97 12.72 -0.63
C PHE A 77 0.59 11.32 -0.12
N LEU A 78 -0.20 10.57 -0.89
CA LEU A 78 -0.55 9.19 -0.53
C LEU A 78 0.71 8.30 -0.49
N GLN A 79 1.58 8.42 -1.48
CA GLN A 79 2.83 7.65 -1.53
C GLN A 79 3.76 8.00 -0.36
N GLU A 80 3.98 9.30 -0.09
CA GLU A 80 4.80 9.76 1.03
C GLU A 80 4.30 9.19 2.36
N ARG A 81 2.98 9.23 2.59
CA ARG A 81 2.40 8.71 3.83
C ARG A 81 2.60 7.19 3.96
N ILE A 82 2.40 6.44 2.88
CA ILE A 82 2.61 5.00 2.85
C ILE A 82 4.08 4.66 3.14
N GLU A 83 5.02 5.38 2.53
CA GLU A 83 6.45 5.18 2.76
C GLU A 83 6.86 5.49 4.20
N GLN A 84 6.31 6.55 4.79
CA GLN A 84 6.53 6.89 6.20
C GLN A 84 6.01 5.77 7.12
N ASP A 85 4.81 5.26 6.88
CA ASP A 85 4.21 4.19 7.68
C ASP A 85 4.96 2.85 7.51
N PHE A 86 5.51 2.56 6.33
CA PHE A 86 6.38 1.39 6.13
C PHE A 86 7.73 1.54 6.81
N LYS A 87 8.32 2.74 6.80
CA LYS A 87 9.59 3.02 7.50
C LYS A 87 9.42 2.91 9.01
N SER A 88 8.33 3.45 9.57
CA SER A 88 8.05 3.39 11.01
C SER A 88 7.82 1.96 11.50
N ARG A 89 7.16 1.11 10.70
CA ARG A 89 6.96 -0.32 11.00
C ARG A 89 8.23 -1.18 10.89
N ARG A 90 9.25 -0.72 10.15
CA ARG A 90 10.52 -1.45 9.91
C ARG A 90 11.62 -1.11 10.90
N LEU A 91 11.42 -0.17 11.82
CA LEU A 91 12.34 0.06 12.94
C LEU A 91 12.12 -1.07 13.96
N PRO A 92 13.08 -2.00 14.15
CA PRO A 92 13.01 -2.91 15.27
C PRO A 92 13.11 -2.07 16.55
N SER A 93 12.11 -2.23 17.43
CA SER A 93 12.25 -1.88 18.84
C SER A 93 13.49 -2.61 19.35
N GLY A 94 14.56 -1.86 19.62
CA GLY A 94 15.77 -2.41 20.19
C GLY A 94 15.46 -3.11 21.52
N GLY A 95 15.98 -4.33 21.63
CA GLY A 95 16.20 -5.09 22.86
C GLY A 95 17.46 -5.89 22.65
#